data_AF-A0A0A0KA31-F1
#
_entry.id   AF-A0A0A0KA31-F1
#
_cell.length_a   1.000
_cell.length_b   1.000
_cell.length_c   1.000
_cell.angle_alpha   90.00
_cell.angle_beta   90.00
_cell.angle_gamma   90.00
#
_symmetry.space_group_name_H-M   'P 1'
#
loop_
_entity.id
_entity.type
_entity.pdbx_description
1 polymer ?
#
loop_
_entity_poly.entity_id
_entity_poly.type
_entity_poly.pdbx_seq_one_letter_code
_entity_poly.pdbx_strand_id
1 'polypeptide(L)'
;MSSLSVRKNENGDELMDGDLFGNFILKDSFWEAKSELAAYENLVFGKIRDGILVAASHPLISCGVATGMGFLVFKKPRNFLYYKTIRLFVNEESLLSKADAKVKELRQSIDRIKVESERLEKRTLQAEDELIRGRTKLRQAGKQIEGVIQSAHKIERKARGLKDILADLPTREASRFRTQVSNLASEAKKERIGLSKEVSKISNYGISV
;
A
#
# COMPACT_ATOMS: atom_id res chain seq x y z
N MET A 1 70.04 -49.61 -35.32
CA MET A 1 69.47 -50.63 -34.41
C MET A 1 68.01 -50.24 -34.22
N SER A 2 66.98 -50.98 -34.62
CA SER A 2 66.90 -52.36 -35.05
C SER A 2 65.94 -52.43 -36.23
N SER A 3 66.45 -52.93 -37.35
CA SER A 3 65.67 -53.57 -38.41
C SER A 3 64.81 -54.70 -37.83
N LEU A 4 63.56 -54.82 -38.25
CA LEU A 4 62.91 -56.13 -38.25
C LEU A 4 62.31 -56.40 -39.62
N SER A 5 62.78 -57.53 -40.12
CA SER A 5 62.75 -58.02 -41.47
C SER A 5 61.42 -58.71 -41.77
N VAL A 6 60.85 -58.37 -42.92
CA VAL A 6 60.41 -59.28 -44.00
C VAL A 6 59.51 -60.48 -43.63
N ARG A 7 58.33 -60.51 -44.28
CA ARG A 7 57.90 -61.69 -45.09
C ARG A 7 57.03 -61.27 -46.28
N LYS A 8 57.27 -61.95 -47.41
CA LYS A 8 56.94 -61.69 -48.82
C LYS A 8 55.48 -62.00 -49.25
N ASN A 9 55.07 -61.29 -50.33
CA ASN A 9 54.22 -61.61 -51.53
C ASN A 9 53.08 -62.66 -51.43
N GLU A 10 51.94 -62.52 -52.13
CA GLU A 10 51.79 -62.32 -53.58
C GLU A 10 50.59 -61.42 -53.95
N ASN A 11 50.74 -60.68 -55.05
CA ASN A 11 49.82 -59.72 -55.68
C ASN A 11 49.82 -58.32 -55.05
N GLY A 12 50.82 -57.53 -55.46
CA GLY A 12 50.94 -56.13 -55.10
C GLY A 12 49.88 -55.28 -55.76
N ASP A 13 49.20 -54.49 -54.95
CA ASP A 13 48.59 -53.20 -55.28
C ASP A 13 48.60 -52.35 -53.99
N GLU A 14 49.46 -51.32 -53.95
CA GLU A 14 49.44 -50.27 -52.93
C GLU A 14 48.30 -49.29 -53.25
N LEU A 15 47.31 -49.17 -52.35
CA LEU A 15 46.24 -48.17 -52.47
C LEU A 15 46.14 -47.30 -51.21
N MET A 16 46.76 -46.12 -51.38
CA MET A 16 46.74 -44.82 -50.69
C MET A 16 45.72 -44.56 -49.57
N ASP A 17 46.23 -44.10 -48.42
CA ASP A 17 45.48 -43.64 -47.24
C ASP A 17 44.65 -42.37 -47.49
N GLY A 18 43.35 -42.43 -47.16
CA GLY A 18 42.36 -41.37 -47.39
C GLY A 18 42.46 -40.12 -46.51
N ASP A 19 43.37 -40.09 -45.52
CA ASP A 19 43.47 -38.98 -44.55
C ASP A 19 44.27 -37.77 -45.06
N LEU A 20 45.11 -37.96 -46.09
CA LEU A 20 45.92 -36.87 -46.67
C LEU A 20 45.10 -35.98 -47.62
N PHE A 21 44.11 -36.54 -48.30
CA PHE A 21 43.28 -35.82 -49.28
C PHE A 21 42.25 -34.91 -48.61
N GLY A 22 41.65 -35.33 -47.49
CA GLY A 22 40.65 -34.54 -46.76
C GLY A 22 41.22 -33.25 -46.14
N ASN A 23 42.45 -33.30 -45.62
CA ASN A 23 43.10 -32.12 -45.04
C ASN A 23 43.55 -31.08 -46.07
N PHE A 24 43.87 -31.51 -47.30
CA PHE A 24 44.24 -30.60 -48.38
C PHE A 24 43.01 -29.82 -48.90
N ILE A 25 41.90 -30.52 -49.15
CA ILE A 25 40.65 -29.91 -49.65
C ILE A 25 40.01 -28.95 -48.63
N LEU A 26 40.08 -29.27 -47.33
CA LEU A 26 39.57 -28.37 -46.27
C LEU A 26 40.43 -27.11 -46.10
N LYS A 27 41.75 -27.22 -46.29
CA LYS A 27 42.66 -26.07 -46.18
C LYS A 27 42.47 -25.11 -47.35
N ASP A 28 42.32 -25.63 -48.55
CA ASP A 28 42.13 -24.81 -49.76
C ASP A 28 40.79 -24.07 -49.74
N SER A 29 39.70 -24.73 -49.35
CA SER A 29 38.38 -24.10 -49.19
C SER A 29 38.35 -23.03 -48.08
N PHE A 30 39.09 -23.23 -46.98
CA PHE A 30 39.24 -22.20 -45.94
C PHE A 30 39.99 -20.96 -46.42
N TRP A 31 41.05 -21.14 -47.22
CA TRP A 31 41.79 -20.01 -47.81
C TRP A 31 40.97 -19.25 -48.84
N GLU A 32 40.13 -19.94 -49.60
CA GLU A 32 39.21 -19.32 -50.58
C GLU A 32 38.08 -18.55 -49.88
N ALA A 33 37.45 -19.11 -48.84
CA ALA A 33 36.47 -18.38 -48.05
C ALA A 33 37.07 -17.14 -47.36
N LYS A 34 38.32 -17.23 -46.89
CA LYS A 34 39.03 -16.10 -46.28
C LYS A 34 39.34 -15.01 -47.31
N SER A 35 39.71 -15.38 -48.54
CA SER A 35 40.01 -14.40 -49.60
C SER A 35 38.75 -13.70 -50.10
N GLU A 36 37.63 -14.40 -50.21
CA GLU A 36 36.34 -13.82 -50.59
C GLU A 36 35.80 -12.87 -49.50
N LEU A 37 35.91 -13.27 -48.22
CA LEU A 37 35.53 -12.41 -47.09
C LEU A 37 36.41 -11.15 -47.05
N ALA A 38 37.73 -11.31 -47.26
CA ALA A 38 38.64 -10.18 -47.39
C ALA A 38 38.31 -9.27 -48.58
N ALA A 39 37.83 -9.82 -49.70
CA ALA A 39 37.40 -9.03 -50.86
C ALA A 39 36.14 -8.20 -50.57
N TYR A 40 35.14 -8.79 -49.90
CA TYR A 40 33.94 -8.09 -49.45
C TYR A 40 34.25 -7.01 -48.40
N GLU A 41 35.09 -7.35 -47.43
CA GLU A 41 35.54 -6.42 -46.41
C GLU A 41 36.23 -5.20 -47.04
N ASN A 42 37.14 -5.43 -48.00
CA ASN A 42 37.81 -4.38 -48.74
C ASN A 42 36.85 -3.53 -49.59
N LEU A 43 35.79 -4.11 -50.16
CA LEU A 43 34.79 -3.36 -50.94
C LEU A 43 33.91 -2.46 -50.05
N VAL A 44 33.51 -2.95 -48.87
CA VAL A 44 32.72 -2.18 -47.90
C VAL A 44 33.58 -1.05 -47.32
N PHE A 45 34.80 -1.35 -46.87
CA PHE A 45 35.71 -0.32 -46.36
C PHE A 45 36.15 0.66 -47.45
N GLY A 46 36.29 0.20 -48.69
CA GLY A 46 36.53 1.06 -49.85
C GLY A 46 35.43 2.12 -50.02
N LYS A 47 34.16 1.68 -50.05
CA LYS A 47 33.01 2.60 -50.16
C LYS A 47 32.88 3.55 -48.97
N ILE A 48 33.18 3.08 -47.75
CA ILE A 48 33.18 3.93 -46.56
C ILE A 48 34.28 4.98 -46.68
N ARG A 49 35.48 4.60 -47.12
CA ARG A 49 36.60 5.51 -47.32
C ARG A 49 36.30 6.56 -48.40
N ASP A 50 35.67 6.15 -49.49
CA ASP A 50 35.22 7.07 -50.55
C ASP A 50 34.14 8.02 -50.02
N GLY A 51 33.19 7.53 -49.22
CA GLY A 51 32.21 8.36 -48.53
C GLY A 51 32.82 9.36 -47.56
N ILE A 52 33.87 8.97 -46.83
CA ILE A 52 34.65 9.86 -45.96
C ILE A 52 35.41 10.91 -46.77
N LEU A 53 35.97 10.52 -47.92
CA LEU A 53 36.70 11.43 -48.80
C LEU A 53 35.75 12.45 -49.47
N VAL A 54 34.56 12.02 -49.85
CA VAL A 54 33.47 12.89 -50.31
C VAL A 54 33.00 13.82 -49.19
N ALA A 55 32.84 13.32 -47.96
CA ALA A 55 32.50 14.15 -46.80
C ALA A 55 33.59 15.20 -46.50
N ALA A 56 34.87 14.83 -46.65
CA ALA A 56 36.01 15.72 -46.47
C ALA A 56 36.07 16.82 -47.54
N SER A 57 35.62 16.53 -48.78
CA SER A 57 35.56 17.53 -49.85
C SER A 57 34.44 18.57 -49.68
N HIS A 58 33.35 18.22 -48.99
CA HIS A 58 32.20 19.11 -48.74
C HIS A 58 31.88 19.20 -47.24
N PRO A 59 32.80 19.73 -46.41
CA PRO A 59 32.70 19.67 -44.96
C PRO A 59 31.48 20.42 -44.40
N LEU A 60 31.06 21.52 -45.03
CA LEU A 60 29.87 22.28 -44.60
C LEU A 60 28.56 21.50 -44.81
N ILE A 61 28.41 20.85 -45.97
CA ILE A 61 27.21 20.08 -46.31
C ILE A 61 27.17 18.80 -45.47
N SER A 62 28.31 18.10 -45.37
CA SER A 62 28.42 16.89 -44.54
C SER A 62 28.14 17.18 -43.06
N CYS A 63 28.69 18.27 -42.51
CA CYS A 63 28.43 18.69 -41.14
C CYS A 63 26.95 19.06 -40.93
N GLY A 64 26.32 19.74 -41.89
CA GLY A 64 24.89 20.09 -41.83
C GLY A 64 23.99 18.86 -41.84
N VAL A 65 24.26 17.89 -42.72
CA VAL A 65 23.52 16.63 -42.79
C VAL A 65 23.73 15.79 -41.53
N ALA A 66 24.98 15.65 -41.07
CA ALA A 66 25.31 14.91 -39.85
C ALA A 66 24.65 15.52 -38.61
N THR A 67 24.64 16.86 -38.50
CA THR A 67 23.99 17.56 -37.39
C THR A 67 22.47 17.45 -37.46
N GLY A 68 21.87 17.59 -38.65
CA GLY A 68 20.43 17.44 -38.84
C GLY A 68 19.93 16.02 -38.55
N MET A 69 20.64 15.00 -39.02
CA MET A 69 20.34 13.60 -38.69
C MET A 69 20.55 13.32 -37.20
N GLY A 70 21.63 13.84 -36.60
CA GLY A 70 21.86 13.75 -35.16
C GLY A 70 20.68 14.32 -34.38
N PHE A 71 20.21 15.51 -34.73
CA PHE A 71 19.11 16.19 -34.04
C PHE A 71 17.77 15.42 -34.13
N LEU A 72 17.53 14.70 -35.22
CA LEU A 72 16.32 13.90 -35.41
C LEU A 72 16.40 12.52 -34.71
N VAL A 73 17.57 11.89 -34.72
CA VAL A 73 17.81 10.57 -34.13
C VAL A 73 17.95 10.64 -32.61
N PHE A 74 18.55 11.71 -32.07
CA PHE A 74 18.67 11.87 -30.63
C PHE A 74 17.29 12.16 -30.00
N LYS A 75 16.87 11.27 -29.08
CA LYS A 75 15.55 11.32 -28.41
C LYS A 75 15.27 12.65 -27.67
N LYS A 76 16.30 13.28 -27.12
CA LYS A 76 16.20 14.50 -26.30
C LYS A 76 15.89 15.77 -27.11
N PRO A 77 16.64 16.11 -28.18
CA PRO A 77 16.33 17.28 -29.01
C PRO A 77 14.97 17.20 -29.72
N ARG A 78 14.57 16.01 -30.21
CA ARG A 78 13.23 15.78 -30.75
C ARG A 78 12.12 16.14 -29.77
N ASN A 79 12.25 15.68 -28.52
CA ASN A 79 11.27 15.94 -27.47
C ASN A 79 11.23 17.43 -27.10
N PHE A 80 12.40 18.09 -27.06
CA PHE A 80 12.52 19.51 -26.78
C PHE A 80 11.79 20.38 -27.82
N LEU A 81 12.01 20.13 -29.12
CA LEU A 81 11.29 20.87 -30.16
C LEU A 81 9.78 20.61 -30.11
N TYR A 82 9.36 19.35 -29.93
CA TYR A 82 7.95 18.96 -29.87
C TYR A 82 7.19 19.71 -28.76
N TYR A 83 7.73 19.75 -27.54
CA TYR A 83 7.07 20.47 -26.45
C TYR A 83 7.09 21.99 -26.64
N LYS A 84 8.17 22.54 -27.23
CA LYS A 84 8.28 23.98 -27.45
C LYS A 84 7.36 24.46 -28.56
N THR A 85 7.22 23.71 -29.65
CA THR A 85 6.31 24.06 -30.75
C THR A 85 4.85 23.91 -30.32
N ILE A 86 4.48 22.81 -29.66
CA ILE A 86 3.11 22.66 -29.13
C ILE A 86 2.76 23.81 -28.19
N ARG A 87 3.68 24.20 -27.29
CA ARG A 87 3.46 25.31 -26.36
C ARG A 87 3.29 26.66 -27.06
N LEU A 88 3.89 26.86 -28.24
CA LEU A 88 3.73 28.08 -29.04
C LEU A 88 2.38 28.16 -29.77
N PHE A 89 1.75 27.01 -30.05
CA PHE A 89 0.43 26.94 -30.70
C PHE A 89 -0.74 26.85 -29.70
N VAL A 90 -0.48 26.91 -28.40
CA VAL A 90 -1.54 27.00 -27.39
C VAL A 90 -2.02 28.46 -27.30
N ASN A 91 -3.22 28.72 -27.83
CA ASN A 91 -3.86 30.04 -27.76
C ASN A 91 -4.09 30.46 -26.29
N GLU A 92 -3.63 31.65 -25.93
CA GLU A 92 -3.76 32.24 -24.60
C GLU A 92 -5.22 32.30 -24.13
N GLU A 93 -6.14 32.64 -25.04
CA GLU A 93 -7.59 32.67 -24.77
C GLU A 93 -8.16 31.31 -24.33
N SER A 94 -7.66 30.21 -24.91
CA SER A 94 -8.10 28.86 -24.53
C SER A 94 -7.61 28.44 -23.14
N LEU A 95 -6.44 28.93 -22.72
CA LEU A 95 -5.90 28.72 -21.38
C LEU A 95 -6.68 29.52 -20.34
N LEU A 96 -7.02 30.77 -20.66
CA LEU A 96 -7.82 31.64 -19.80
C LEU A 96 -9.24 31.10 -19.63
N SER A 97 -9.92 30.70 -20.71
CA SER A 97 -11.24 30.08 -20.64
C SER A 97 -11.24 28.78 -19.80
N LYS A 98 -10.20 27.96 -19.94
CA LYS A 98 -10.02 26.75 -19.12
C LYS A 98 -9.73 27.08 -17.66
N ALA A 99 -8.99 28.15 -17.38
CA ALA A 99 -8.74 28.62 -16.03
C ALA A 99 -10.04 29.15 -15.38
N ASP A 100 -10.82 29.94 -16.09
CA ASP A 100 -12.12 30.46 -15.61
C ASP A 100 -13.12 29.34 -15.32
N ALA A 101 -13.20 28.34 -16.21
CA ALA A 101 -14.04 27.16 -15.98
C ALA A 101 -13.63 26.42 -14.69
N LYS A 102 -12.32 26.22 -14.47
CA LYS A 102 -11.79 25.60 -13.24
C LYS A 102 -12.05 26.45 -12.00
N VAL A 103 -11.89 27.77 -12.08
CA VAL A 103 -12.17 28.68 -10.96
C VAL A 103 -13.65 28.61 -10.59
N LYS A 104 -14.55 28.55 -11.58
CA LYS A 104 -15.99 28.41 -11.35
C LYS A 104 -16.33 27.08 -10.69
N GLU A 105 -15.74 25.97 -11.15
CA GLU A 105 -15.90 24.65 -10.53
C GLU A 105 -15.40 24.64 -9.08
N LEU A 106 -14.24 25.24 -8.81
CA LEU A 106 -13.69 25.38 -7.45
C LEU A 106 -14.56 26.24 -6.54
N ARG A 107 -15.14 27.34 -7.06
CA ARG A 107 -16.09 28.15 -6.28
C ARG A 107 -17.31 27.34 -5.90
N GLN A 108 -17.87 26.56 -6.85
CA GLN A 108 -19.00 25.69 -6.57
C GLN A 108 -18.68 24.61 -5.54
N SER A 109 -17.48 24.02 -5.57
CA SER A 109 -17.07 23.03 -4.56
C SER A 109 -16.91 23.66 -3.18
N ILE A 110 -16.34 24.88 -3.10
CA ILE A 110 -16.25 25.64 -1.85
C ILE A 110 -17.64 25.94 -1.27
N ASP A 111 -18.59 26.38 -2.10
CA ASP A 111 -19.94 26.70 -1.62
C ASP A 111 -20.67 25.46 -1.10
N ARG A 112 -20.48 24.30 -1.75
CA ARG A 112 -20.99 23.01 -1.25
C ARG A 112 -20.39 22.66 0.12
N ILE A 113 -19.06 22.78 0.26
CA ILE A 113 -18.37 22.50 1.52
C ILE A 113 -18.83 23.46 2.62
N LYS A 114 -19.04 24.74 2.33
CA LYS A 114 -19.55 25.70 3.31
C LYS A 114 -20.92 25.29 3.85
N VAL A 115 -21.87 24.98 2.97
CA VAL A 115 -23.21 24.54 3.38
C VAL A 115 -23.15 23.23 4.17
N GLU A 116 -22.33 22.27 3.74
CA GLU A 116 -22.16 21.01 4.47
C GLU A 116 -21.50 21.22 5.84
N SER A 117 -20.50 22.10 5.93
CA SER A 117 -19.82 22.44 7.18
C SER A 117 -20.77 23.06 8.20
N GLU A 118 -21.61 24.02 7.78
CA GLU A 118 -22.59 24.66 8.66
C GLU A 118 -23.65 23.64 9.16
N ARG A 119 -24.07 22.73 8.27
CA ARG A 119 -25.00 21.65 8.62
C ARG A 119 -24.37 20.68 9.63
N LEU A 120 -23.11 20.31 9.44
CA LEU A 120 -22.39 19.42 10.34
C LEU A 120 -22.14 20.10 11.69
N GLU A 121 -21.76 21.38 11.70
CA GLU A 121 -21.56 22.17 12.92
C GLU A 121 -22.83 22.22 13.77
N LYS A 122 -23.98 22.54 13.16
CA LYS A 122 -25.27 22.53 13.86
C LYS A 122 -25.60 21.17 14.46
N ARG A 123 -25.31 20.07 13.73
CA ARG A 123 -25.50 18.70 14.23
C ARG A 123 -24.57 18.37 15.39
N THR A 124 -23.31 18.80 15.33
CA THR A 124 -22.35 18.56 16.41
C THR A 124 -22.73 19.32 17.67
N LEU A 125 -23.16 20.58 17.55
CA LEU A 125 -23.63 21.38 18.69
C LEU A 125 -24.87 20.75 19.34
N GLN A 126 -25.83 20.28 18.54
CA GLN A 126 -27.01 19.58 19.07
C GLN A 126 -26.62 18.28 19.78
N ALA A 127 -25.75 17.47 19.17
CA ALA A 127 -25.30 16.21 19.77
C ALA A 127 -24.51 16.44 21.08
N GLU A 128 -23.73 17.51 21.16
CA GLU A 128 -23.01 17.91 22.37
C GLU A 128 -23.97 18.27 23.50
N ASP A 129 -24.98 19.10 23.23
CA ASP A 129 -25.98 19.50 24.22
C ASP A 129 -26.81 18.29 24.70
N GLU A 130 -27.20 17.40 23.78
CA GLU A 130 -27.85 16.13 24.13
C GLU A 130 -26.97 15.22 25.00
N LEU A 131 -25.67 15.15 24.72
CA LEU A 131 -24.69 14.42 25.52
C LEU A 131 -24.58 15.02 26.92
N ILE A 132 -24.41 16.34 27.05
CA ILE A 132 -24.30 17.03 28.35
C ILE A 132 -25.55 16.80 29.19
N ARG A 133 -26.74 16.95 28.59
CA ARG A 133 -28.02 16.67 29.24
C ARG A 133 -28.12 15.20 29.65
N GLY A 134 -27.77 14.26 28.77
CA GLY A 134 -27.75 12.83 29.05
C GLY A 134 -26.81 12.47 30.21
N ARG A 135 -25.59 13.00 30.21
CA ARG A 135 -24.59 12.82 31.27
C ARG A 135 -25.10 13.33 32.62
N THR A 136 -25.77 14.47 32.63
CA THR A 136 -26.35 15.06 33.86
C THR A 136 -27.49 14.19 34.40
N LYS A 137 -28.38 13.69 33.53
CA LYS A 137 -29.45 12.75 33.90
C LYS A 137 -28.89 11.44 34.47
N LEU A 138 -27.87 10.87 33.84
CA LEU A 138 -27.20 9.65 34.32
C LEU A 138 -26.56 9.87 35.69
N ARG A 139 -25.91 11.01 35.91
CA ARG A 139 -25.35 11.37 37.22
C ARG A 139 -26.43 11.48 38.29
N GLN A 140 -27.54 12.15 37.99
CA GLN A 140 -28.65 12.32 38.94
C GLN A 140 -29.31 10.97 39.28
N ALA A 141 -29.58 10.14 38.28
CA ALA A 141 -30.11 8.79 38.47
C ALA A 141 -29.14 7.93 39.28
N GLY A 142 -27.83 8.01 38.99
CA GLY A 142 -26.79 7.35 39.76
C GLY A 142 -26.86 7.71 41.24
N LYS A 143 -26.97 9.00 41.58
CA LYS A 143 -27.07 9.47 42.97
C LYS A 143 -28.32 8.96 43.69
N GLN A 144 -29.45 8.91 42.96
CA GLN A 144 -30.68 8.33 43.50
C GLN A 144 -30.50 6.84 43.81
N ILE A 145 -29.90 6.08 42.88
CA ILE A 145 -29.59 4.67 43.09
C ILE A 145 -28.62 4.48 44.27
N GLU A 146 -27.62 5.33 44.40
CA GLU A 146 -26.69 5.31 45.55
C GLU A 146 -27.43 5.52 46.88
N GLY A 147 -28.36 6.48 46.94
CA GLY A 147 -29.21 6.68 48.11
C GLY A 147 -30.06 5.44 48.45
N VAL A 148 -30.59 4.74 47.44
CA VAL A 148 -31.31 3.47 47.62
C VAL A 148 -30.37 2.36 48.09
N ILE A 149 -29.16 2.25 47.55
CA ILE A 149 -28.12 1.30 47.99
C ILE A 149 -27.81 1.51 49.47
N GLN A 150 -27.61 2.76 49.90
CA GLN A 150 -27.34 3.08 51.31
C GLN A 150 -28.54 2.73 52.20
N SER A 151 -29.76 2.96 51.71
CA SER A 151 -30.99 2.62 52.44
C SER A 151 -31.17 1.10 52.58
N ALA A 152 -30.98 0.35 51.49
CA ALA A 152 -30.98 -1.12 51.50
C ALA A 152 -29.88 -1.68 52.41
N HIS A 153 -28.70 -1.06 52.42
CA HIS A 153 -27.62 -1.43 53.34
C HIS A 153 -28.01 -1.21 54.81
N LYS A 154 -28.67 -0.09 55.15
CA LYS A 154 -29.18 0.15 56.51
C LYS A 154 -30.23 -0.88 56.91
N ILE A 155 -31.15 -1.24 56.00
CA ILE A 155 -32.16 -2.29 56.24
C ILE A 155 -31.48 -3.64 56.49
N GLU A 156 -30.52 -4.03 55.65
CA GLU A 156 -29.75 -5.26 55.81
C GLU A 156 -29.06 -5.30 57.18
N ARG A 157 -28.45 -4.19 57.62
CA ARG A 157 -27.79 -4.09 58.94
C ARG A 157 -28.78 -4.23 60.09
N LYS A 158 -29.94 -3.55 60.02
CA LYS A 158 -31.00 -3.67 61.04
C LYS A 158 -31.57 -5.08 61.11
N ALA A 159 -31.84 -5.69 59.96
CA ALA A 159 -32.32 -7.07 59.89
C ALA A 159 -31.30 -8.06 60.46
N ARG A 160 -30.00 -7.90 60.14
CA ARG A 160 -28.95 -8.74 60.73
C ARG A 160 -28.89 -8.58 62.25
N GLY A 161 -28.88 -7.34 62.76
CA GLY A 161 -28.87 -7.10 64.21
C GLY A 161 -30.10 -7.67 64.92
N LEU A 162 -31.29 -7.58 64.31
CA LEU A 162 -32.50 -8.18 64.86
C LEU A 162 -32.42 -9.72 64.85
N LYS A 163 -31.87 -10.32 63.80
CA LYS A 163 -31.63 -11.77 63.73
C LYS A 163 -30.68 -12.22 64.83
N ASP A 164 -29.63 -11.44 65.11
CA ASP A 164 -28.65 -11.74 66.15
C ASP A 164 -29.30 -11.69 67.54
N ILE A 165 -30.10 -10.66 67.84
CA ILE A 165 -30.87 -10.59 69.11
C ILE A 165 -31.83 -11.79 69.22
N LEU A 166 -32.55 -12.11 68.13
CA LEU A 166 -33.46 -13.25 68.13
C LEU A 166 -32.71 -14.57 68.34
N ALA A 167 -31.40 -14.66 68.02
CA ALA A 167 -30.56 -15.85 68.20
C ALA A 167 -30.44 -16.26 69.68
N ASP A 168 -30.55 -15.32 70.59
CA ASP A 168 -30.40 -15.53 72.04
C ASP A 168 -31.67 -16.09 72.70
N LEU A 169 -32.83 -16.02 72.03
CA LEU A 169 -34.10 -16.50 72.58
C LEU A 169 -34.43 -17.94 72.16
N PRO A 170 -34.47 -18.94 73.07
CA PRO A 170 -34.79 -20.33 72.76
C PRO A 170 -36.30 -20.60 72.65
N THR A 171 -37.03 -19.79 71.86
CA THR A 171 -38.49 -19.90 71.71
C THR A 171 -38.88 -20.23 70.27
N ARG A 172 -39.95 -21.01 70.07
CA ARG A 172 -40.45 -21.41 68.74
C ARG A 172 -40.85 -20.20 67.86
N GLU A 173 -41.42 -19.16 68.46
CA GLU A 173 -41.77 -17.92 67.75
C GLU A 173 -40.52 -17.15 67.28
N ALA A 174 -39.49 -17.07 68.13
CA ALA A 174 -38.21 -16.47 67.77
C ALA A 174 -37.59 -17.19 66.56
N SER A 175 -37.67 -18.53 66.49
CA SER A 175 -37.22 -19.28 65.31
C SER A 175 -37.96 -18.91 64.03
N ARG A 176 -39.28 -18.66 64.08
CA ARG A 176 -40.04 -18.20 62.90
C ARG A 176 -39.58 -16.83 62.45
N PHE A 177 -39.43 -15.88 63.38
CA PHE A 177 -38.95 -14.53 63.06
C PHE A 177 -37.50 -14.53 62.55
N ARG A 178 -36.60 -15.38 63.08
CA ARG A 178 -35.23 -15.53 62.56
C ARG A 178 -35.24 -15.85 61.06
N THR A 179 -36.10 -16.77 60.62
CA THR A 179 -36.21 -17.14 59.20
C THR A 179 -36.75 -15.98 58.37
N GLN A 180 -37.82 -15.30 58.82
CA GLN A 180 -38.38 -14.15 58.10
C GLN A 180 -37.38 -13.01 57.95
N VAL A 181 -36.69 -12.65 59.04
CA VAL A 181 -35.67 -11.59 59.05
C VAL A 181 -34.45 -11.97 58.22
N SER A 182 -34.05 -13.25 58.25
CA SER A 182 -32.95 -13.74 57.41
C SER A 182 -33.29 -13.66 55.91
N ASN A 183 -34.52 -13.98 55.54
CA ASN A 183 -35.00 -13.85 54.16
C ASN A 183 -34.99 -12.39 53.72
N LEU A 184 -35.54 -11.48 54.54
CA LEU A 184 -35.56 -10.04 54.26
C LEU A 184 -34.15 -9.44 54.12
N ALA A 185 -33.21 -9.85 54.99
CA ALA A 185 -31.82 -9.42 54.89
C ALA A 185 -31.15 -9.92 53.59
N SER A 186 -31.48 -11.16 53.17
CA SER A 186 -30.94 -11.73 51.94
C SER A 186 -31.49 -11.04 50.69
N GLU A 187 -32.77 -10.67 50.70
CA GLU A 187 -33.43 -9.95 49.63
C GLU A 187 -32.87 -8.53 49.48
N ALA A 188 -32.79 -7.78 50.58
CA ALA A 188 -32.16 -6.46 50.59
C ALA A 188 -30.70 -6.49 50.11
N LYS A 189 -29.94 -7.53 50.47
CA LYS A 189 -28.57 -7.73 49.99
C LYS A 189 -28.51 -7.98 48.49
N LYS A 190 -29.42 -8.82 47.94
CA LYS A 190 -29.49 -9.10 46.50
C LYS A 190 -29.81 -7.83 45.71
N GLU A 191 -30.82 -7.09 46.13
CA GLU A 191 -31.21 -5.81 45.50
C GLU A 191 -30.06 -4.81 45.54
N ARG A 192 -29.40 -4.65 46.68
CA ARG A 192 -28.23 -3.77 46.84
C ARG A 192 -27.10 -4.13 45.86
N ILE A 193 -26.80 -5.43 45.71
CA ILE A 193 -25.75 -5.89 44.79
C ILE A 193 -26.17 -5.63 43.33
N GLY A 194 -27.44 -5.85 42.98
CA GLY A 194 -27.99 -5.54 41.66
C GLY A 194 -27.81 -4.06 41.32
N LEU A 195 -28.30 -3.17 42.19
CA LEU A 195 -28.18 -1.72 42.04
C LEU A 195 -26.72 -1.24 42.00
N SER A 196 -25.84 -1.83 42.82
CA SER A 196 -24.42 -1.49 42.82
C SER A 196 -23.72 -1.81 41.50
N LYS A 197 -24.16 -2.86 40.78
CA LYS A 197 -23.65 -3.16 39.44
C LYS A 197 -24.09 -2.10 38.42
N GLU A 198 -25.32 -1.63 38.50
CA GLU A 198 -25.82 -0.57 37.62
C GLU A 198 -25.08 0.76 37.85
N VAL A 199 -24.84 1.14 39.11
CA VAL A 199 -24.02 2.33 39.43
C VAL A 199 -22.58 2.16 38.91
N SER A 200 -21.99 0.96 39.03
CA SER A 200 -20.66 0.70 38.48
C SER A 200 -20.62 0.87 36.97
N LYS A 201 -21.66 0.46 36.24
CA LYS A 201 -21.75 0.73 34.79
C LYS A 201 -21.72 2.22 34.48
N ILE A 202 -22.46 3.04 35.25
CA ILE A 202 -22.45 4.51 35.11
C ILE A 202 -21.04 5.06 35.34
N SER A 203 -20.36 4.59 36.39
CA SER A 203 -18.98 5.00 36.69
C SER A 203 -17.99 4.59 35.59
N ASN A 204 -18.18 3.43 34.96
CA ASN A 204 -17.32 2.95 33.88
C ASN A 204 -17.41 3.81 32.61
N TYR A 205 -18.52 4.54 32.42
CA TYR A 205 -18.64 5.57 31.38
C TYR A 205 -17.94 6.89 31.74
N GLY A 206 -17.13 6.92 32.82
CA GLY A 206 -16.43 8.12 33.29
C GLY A 206 -17.36 9.16 33.91
N ILE A 207 -18.54 8.75 34.38
CA ILE A 207 -19.50 9.61 35.07
C ILE A 207 -19.37 9.37 36.57
N SER A 208 -18.82 10.33 37.30
CA SER A 208 -18.77 10.28 38.76
C SER A 208 -20.18 10.44 39.33
N VAL A 209 -20.68 9.39 39.95
CA VAL A 209 -21.92 9.40 40.74
C VAL A 209 -21.63 10.05 42.08
#